data_AF-A0A434QQW6-F1
#
_entry.id   AF-A0A434QQW6-F1
#
_cell.length_a   1.000
_cell.length_b   1.000
_cell.length_c   1.000
_cell.angle_alpha   90.00
_cell.angle_beta   90.00
_cell.angle_gamma   90.00
#
_symmetry.space_group_name_H-M   'P 1'
#
loop_
_entity.id
_entity.type
_entity.pdbx_description
1 polymer ?
#
loop_
_entity_poly.entity_id
_entity_poly.type
_entity_poly.pdbx_seq_one_letter_code
_entity_poly.pdbx_strand_id
1 'polypeptide(L)'
;VVVAEQDILGDRLIRRSKRKKRASDFIAEASSLSSGDIVVHADHGIGRFIGLRTIEAVGAPHDCLEIHYAGDDRLFLPVENIELLSRYGSDSAEAPLDKLGGGAWQARKARLKKRLLDMAGQLIRIAAERQMRAAPAMIPADG
;
A
#
# COMPACT_ATOMS: atom_id res chain seq x y z
N VAL A 1 39.08 38.68 -24.69
CA VAL A 1 38.55 37.34 -25.01
C VAL A 1 37.89 36.82 -23.75
N VAL A 2 36.60 36.45 -23.84
CA VAL A 2 35.86 35.85 -22.72
C VAL A 2 35.79 34.36 -23.00
N VAL A 3 36.23 33.54 -22.05
CA VAL A 3 36.18 32.07 -22.13
C VAL A 3 35.26 31.61 -21.01
N ALA A 4 34.23 30.85 -21.38
CA ALA A 4 33.29 30.25 -20.45
C ALA A 4 33.74 28.82 -20.06
N GLU A 5 33.23 28.33 -18.93
CA GLU A 5 33.49 26.97 -18.44
C GLU A 5 33.24 25.89 -19.51
N GLN A 6 32.19 26.08 -20.32
CA GLN A 6 31.78 25.17 -21.39
C GLN A 6 32.81 25.06 -22.52
N ASP A 7 33.58 26.13 -22.75
CA ASP A 7 34.63 26.17 -23.78
C ASP A 7 35.84 25.31 -23.39
N ILE A 8 35.99 25.02 -22.09
CA ILE A 8 37.10 24.21 -21.54
C ILE A 8 36.64 22.79 -21.16
N LEU A 9 35.45 22.67 -20.56
CA LEU A 9 34.97 21.42 -19.96
C LEU A 9 33.88 20.71 -20.78
N GLY A 10 33.42 21.31 -21.89
CA GLY A 10 32.42 20.72 -22.77
C GLY A 10 30.97 20.86 -22.27
N ASP A 11 30.09 20.07 -22.88
CA ASP A 11 28.64 20.24 -22.76
C ASP A 11 28.10 19.73 -21.41
N ARG A 12 27.32 20.56 -20.73
CA ARG A 12 26.81 20.25 -19.39
C ARG A 12 25.66 19.25 -19.50
N LEU A 13 25.79 18.08 -18.86
CA LEU A 13 24.68 17.14 -18.66
C LEU A 13 23.58 17.78 -17.76
N ILE A 14 22.67 18.53 -18.38
CA ILE A 14 21.50 19.09 -17.70
C ILE A 14 20.56 17.94 -17.35
N ARG A 15 20.66 17.41 -16.13
CA ARG A 15 19.66 16.48 -15.59
C ARG A 15 18.32 17.21 -15.50
N ARG A 16 17.39 16.87 -16.39
CA ARG A 16 15.98 17.25 -16.23
C ARG A 16 15.51 16.76 -14.86
N SER A 17 15.06 17.68 -14.02
CA SER A 17 14.46 17.34 -12.74
C SER A 17 13.29 16.39 -12.97
N LYS A 18 13.36 15.18 -12.40
CA LYS A 18 12.23 14.24 -12.42
C LYS A 18 11.08 14.89 -11.64
N ARG A 19 9.98 15.19 -12.32
CA ARG A 19 8.77 15.70 -11.69
C ARG A 19 8.31 14.71 -10.61
N LYS A 20 8.34 15.14 -9.35
CA LYS A 20 7.91 14.35 -8.19
C LYS A 20 6.38 14.15 -8.29
N LYS A 21 5.91 12.90 -8.27
CA LYS A 21 4.46 12.60 -8.18
C LYS A 21 3.92 13.23 -6.89
N ARG A 22 2.76 13.90 -6.95
CA ARG A 22 2.18 14.61 -5.79
C ARG A 22 1.32 13.63 -4.99
N ALA A 23 1.23 13.84 -3.67
CA ALA A 23 0.38 13.01 -2.80
C ALA A 23 -1.11 13.07 -3.20
N SER A 24 -1.56 14.18 -3.80
CA SER A 24 -2.91 14.33 -4.36
C SER A 24 -3.21 13.33 -5.47
N ASP A 25 -2.19 12.93 -6.24
CA ASP A 25 -2.32 12.00 -7.35
C ASP A 25 -2.56 10.56 -6.82
N PHE A 26 -2.14 10.27 -5.60
CA PHE A 26 -2.36 9.00 -4.89
C PHE A 26 -3.73 8.94 -4.21
N ILE A 27 -4.22 10.08 -3.71
CA ILE A 27 -5.55 10.19 -3.06
C ILE A 27 -6.67 10.09 -4.11
N ALA A 28 -6.49 10.67 -5.31
CA ALA A 28 -7.45 10.53 -6.41
C ALA A 28 -7.61 9.08 -6.89
N GLU A 29 -6.58 8.24 -6.73
CA GLU A 29 -6.59 6.81 -7.10
C GLU A 29 -7.37 5.94 -6.09
N ALA A 30 -7.57 6.45 -4.87
CA ALA A 30 -8.38 5.84 -3.81
C ALA A 30 -9.87 6.26 -3.87
N SER A 31 -10.20 7.35 -4.57
CA SER A 31 -11.53 7.98 -4.56
C SER A 31 -12.56 7.36 -5.52
N SER A 32 -12.28 6.25 -6.20
CA SER A 32 -13.26 5.63 -7.11
C SER A 32 -13.27 4.12 -7.00
N LEU A 33 -13.78 3.59 -5.88
CA LEU A 33 -14.22 2.21 -5.84
C LEU A 33 -15.31 2.03 -6.91
N SER A 34 -15.01 1.20 -7.90
CA SER A 34 -15.94 0.83 -8.97
C SER A 34 -16.54 -0.53 -8.67
N SER A 35 -17.80 -0.74 -9.09
CA SER A 35 -18.43 -2.05 -8.98
C SER A 35 -17.53 -3.12 -9.61
N GLY A 36 -17.30 -4.20 -8.87
CA GLY A 36 -16.40 -5.28 -9.25
C GLY A 36 -14.98 -5.16 -8.69
N ASP A 37 -14.58 -4.02 -8.14
CA ASP A 37 -13.25 -3.84 -7.55
C ASP A 37 -13.02 -4.81 -6.39
N ILE A 38 -11.79 -5.33 -6.31
CA ILE A 38 -11.36 -6.11 -5.16
C ILE A 38 -10.96 -5.16 -4.04
N VAL A 39 -11.49 -5.43 -2.85
CA VAL A 39 -11.28 -4.64 -1.65
C VAL A 39 -10.81 -5.53 -0.52
N VAL A 40 -10.11 -4.94 0.45
CA VAL A 40 -9.69 -5.59 1.67
C VAL A 40 -10.39 -4.91 2.82
N HIS A 41 -11.23 -5.64 3.53
CA HIS A 41 -11.74 -5.23 4.82
C HIS A 41 -10.73 -5.60 5.91
N ALA A 42 -10.44 -4.67 6.82
CA ALA A 42 -9.48 -4.86 7.91
C ALA A 42 -9.71 -6.18 8.66
N ASP A 43 -10.96 -6.50 9.00
CA ASP A 43 -11.31 -7.69 9.80
C ASP A 43 -11.77 -8.93 9.05
N HIS A 44 -12.18 -8.79 7.80
CA HIS A 44 -12.85 -9.87 7.06
C HIS A 44 -12.04 -10.36 5.85
N GLY A 45 -11.05 -9.59 5.42
CA GLY A 45 -10.14 -9.99 4.35
C GLY A 45 -10.61 -9.49 2.99
N ILE A 46 -10.29 -10.27 1.96
CA ILE A 46 -10.45 -9.90 0.56
C ILE A 46 -11.90 -10.18 0.13
N GLY A 47 -12.59 -9.13 -0.31
CA GLY A 47 -13.94 -9.18 -0.86
C GLY A 47 -14.02 -8.44 -2.19
N ARG A 48 -15.20 -8.51 -2.82
CA ARG A 48 -15.52 -7.77 -4.04
C ARG A 48 -16.56 -6.70 -3.75
N PHE A 49 -16.23 -5.44 -4.03
CA PHE A 49 -17.17 -4.35 -3.91
C PHE A 49 -18.22 -4.42 -5.01
N ILE A 50 -19.50 -4.27 -4.66
CA ILE A 50 -20.62 -4.32 -5.62
C ILE A 50 -21.20 -2.93 -5.85
N GLY A 51 -21.44 -2.16 -4.79
CA GLY A 51 -22.04 -0.84 -4.90
C GLY A 51 -22.57 -0.31 -3.58
N LEU A 52 -23.24 0.84 -3.65
CA LEU A 52 -23.98 1.41 -2.53
C LEU A 52 -25.40 0.81 -2.47
N ARG A 53 -25.87 0.48 -1.27
CA ARG A 53 -27.22 0.00 -0.99
C ARG A 53 -27.76 0.71 0.24
N THR A 54 -28.99 1.20 0.15
CA THR A 54 -29.75 1.64 1.32
C THR A 54 -30.43 0.41 1.94
N ILE A 55 -30.11 0.10 3.19
CA ILE A 55 -30.72 -0.98 3.97
C ILE A 55 -31.45 -0.42 5.18
N GLU A 56 -32.61 -0.98 5.52
CA GLU A 56 -33.26 -0.65 6.79
C GLU A 56 -32.56 -1.39 7.93
N ALA A 57 -32.00 -0.63 8.87
CA ALA A 57 -31.42 -1.15 10.10
C ALA A 57 -31.89 -0.29 11.28
N VAL A 58 -32.23 -0.92 12.40
CA VAL A 58 -32.65 -0.20 13.63
C VAL A 58 -33.84 0.76 13.38
N GLY A 59 -34.70 0.45 12.41
CA GLY A 59 -35.89 1.25 12.08
C GLY A 59 -35.62 2.51 11.25
N ALA A 60 -34.41 2.70 10.74
CA ALA A 60 -34.06 3.80 9.83
C ALA A 60 -33.31 3.29 8.59
N PRO A 61 -33.39 3.98 7.45
CA PRO A 61 -32.55 3.68 6.30
C PRO A 61 -31.09 4.07 6.57
N HIS A 62 -30.19 3.14 6.29
CA HIS A 62 -28.74 3.34 6.37
C HIS A 62 -28.10 3.04 5.02
N ASP A 63 -27.21 3.92 4.57
CA ASP A 63 -26.42 3.70 3.37
C ASP A 63 -25.22 2.81 3.69
N CYS A 64 -25.07 1.73 2.94
CA CYS A 64 -24.03 0.72 3.15
C CYS A 64 -23.37 0.33 1.83
N LEU A 65 -22.07 0.03 1.89
CA LEU A 65 -21.33 -0.60 0.82
C LEU A 65 -21.63 -2.10 0.83
N GLU A 66 -22.12 -2.64 -0.28
CA GLU A 66 -22.33 -4.07 -0.48
C GLU A 66 -21.02 -4.72 -0.96
N ILE A 67 -20.54 -5.71 -0.19
CA ILE A 67 -19.30 -6.44 -0.47
C ILE A 67 -19.61 -7.93 -0.48
N HIS A 68 -19.18 -8.62 -1.54
CA HIS A 68 -19.34 -10.07 -1.70
C HIS A 68 -18.04 -10.81 -1.35
N TYR A 69 -18.19 -11.94 -0.68
CA TYR A 69 -17.12 -12.84 -0.25
C TYR A 69 -17.29 -14.22 -0.90
N ALA A 70 -16.34 -15.13 -0.65
CA ALA A 70 -16.43 -16.50 -1.16
C ALA A 70 -17.67 -17.22 -0.60
N GLY A 71 -18.38 -17.96 -1.46
CA GLY A 71 -19.58 -18.71 -1.05
C GLY A 71 -20.88 -17.92 -1.09
N ASP A 72 -20.95 -16.81 -1.84
CA ASP A 72 -22.10 -15.89 -1.90
C ASP A 72 -22.43 -15.21 -0.55
N ASP A 73 -21.45 -15.22 0.37
CA ASP A 73 -21.50 -14.47 1.62
C ASP A 73 -21.46 -12.96 1.34
N ARG A 74 -22.27 -12.18 2.06
CA ARG A 74 -22.40 -10.72 1.84
C ARG A 74 -22.17 -9.95 3.13
N LEU A 75 -21.48 -8.82 3.00
CA LEU A 75 -21.28 -7.84 4.06
C LEU A 75 -21.85 -6.50 3.59
N PHE A 76 -22.69 -5.90 4.43
CA PHE A 76 -23.15 -4.53 4.28
C PHE A 76 -22.37 -3.66 5.26
N LEU A 77 -21.40 -2.92 4.76
CA LEU A 77 -20.54 -2.05 5.56
C LEU A 77 -21.15 -0.64 5.60
N PRO A 78 -21.55 -0.10 6.76
CA PRO A 78 -22.01 1.28 6.86
C PRO A 78 -20.97 2.25 6.30
N VAL A 79 -21.41 3.28 5.57
CA VAL A 79 -20.49 4.27 4.98
C VAL A 79 -19.68 5.02 6.03
N GLU A 80 -20.18 5.09 7.26
CA GLU A 80 -19.48 5.65 8.42
C GLU A 80 -18.25 4.85 8.84
N ASN A 81 -18.11 3.60 8.36
CA ASN A 81 -16.99 2.70 8.63
C ASN A 81 -16.13 2.42 7.38
N ILE A 82 -16.19 3.29 6.38
CA ILE A 82 -15.45 3.12 5.11
C ILE A 82 -13.93 3.04 5.29
N GLU A 83 -13.37 3.59 6.38
CA GLU A 83 -11.95 3.53 6.72
C GLU A 83 -11.44 2.11 6.98
N LEU A 84 -12.33 1.16 7.29
CA LEU A 84 -11.99 -0.26 7.43
C LEU A 84 -11.74 -0.93 6.07
N LEU A 85 -12.04 -0.25 4.96
CA LEU A 85 -11.94 -0.76 3.62
C LEU A 85 -10.78 -0.13 2.87
N SER A 86 -10.02 -0.94 2.14
CA SER A 86 -8.94 -0.48 1.28
C SER A 86 -9.02 -1.18 -0.07
N ARG A 87 -8.70 -0.49 -1.16
CA ARG A 87 -8.61 -1.11 -2.49
C ARG A 87 -7.45 -2.11 -2.53
N TYR A 88 -7.68 -3.28 -3.13
CA TYR A 88 -6.63 -4.29 -3.29
C TYR A 88 -5.66 -3.87 -4.40
N GLY A 89 -4.39 -3.69 -4.06
CA GLY A 89 -3.37 -3.03 -4.89
C GLY A 89 -2.76 -3.85 -6.03
N SER A 90 -3.41 -4.91 -6.50
CA SER A 90 -2.95 -5.65 -7.68
C SER A 90 -3.89 -5.45 -8.86
N ASP A 91 -3.35 -5.16 -10.04
CA ASP A 91 -4.07 -5.11 -11.31
C ASP A 91 -4.69 -6.46 -11.74
N SER A 92 -4.57 -7.51 -10.91
CA SER A 92 -5.28 -8.77 -11.12
C SER A 92 -6.73 -8.65 -10.65
N ALA A 93 -7.65 -8.69 -11.60
CA ALA A 93 -9.09 -8.77 -11.39
C ALA A 93 -9.55 -10.06 -10.65
N GLU A 94 -8.65 -11.02 -10.45
CA GLU A 94 -8.92 -12.35 -9.90
C GLU A 94 -8.13 -12.64 -8.60
N ALA A 95 -8.23 -11.76 -7.61
CA ALA A 95 -7.83 -12.14 -6.26
C ALA A 95 -8.81 -13.18 -5.69
N PRO A 96 -8.33 -14.26 -5.04
CA PRO A 96 -9.22 -15.19 -4.34
C PRO A 96 -9.92 -14.46 -3.19
N LEU A 97 -11.25 -14.56 -3.16
CA LEU A 97 -12.06 -13.98 -2.09
C LEU A 97 -11.93 -14.80 -0.81
N ASP A 98 -11.90 -14.12 0.33
CA ASP A 98 -11.96 -14.76 1.64
C ASP A 98 -13.39 -15.22 1.96
N LYS A 99 -13.52 -16.14 2.91
CA LYS A 99 -14.82 -16.54 3.47
C LYS A 99 -15.17 -15.64 4.66
N LEU A 100 -16.38 -15.11 4.68
CA LEU A 100 -16.86 -14.25 5.76
C LEU A 100 -17.02 -15.08 7.05
N GLY A 101 -16.61 -14.52 8.19
CA GLY A 101 -16.63 -15.21 9.49
C GLY A 101 -15.60 -16.35 9.63
N GLY A 102 -14.78 -16.62 8.62
CA GLY A 102 -13.72 -17.62 8.68
C GLY A 102 -12.48 -17.15 9.44
N GLY A 103 -11.78 -18.07 10.13
CA GLY A 103 -10.52 -17.77 10.82
C GLY A 103 -9.29 -17.62 9.92
N ALA A 104 -9.41 -17.92 8.62
CA ALA A 104 -8.28 -17.96 7.68
C ALA A 104 -7.59 -16.60 7.52
N TRP A 105 -8.36 -15.51 7.40
CA TRP A 105 -7.81 -14.16 7.28
C TRP A 105 -7.00 -13.75 8.51
N GLN A 106 -7.53 -14.00 9.70
CA GLN A 106 -6.87 -13.69 10.96
C GLN A 106 -5.58 -14.52 11.12
N ALA A 107 -5.62 -15.80 10.75
CA ALA A 107 -4.43 -16.65 10.73
C ALA A 107 -3.36 -16.15 9.73
N ARG A 108 -3.76 -15.69 8.53
CA ARG A 108 -2.84 -15.08 7.54
C ARG A 108 -2.22 -13.79 8.08
N LYS A 109 -3.01 -12.89 8.67
CA LYS A 109 -2.52 -11.66 9.33
C LYS A 109 -1.52 -11.98 10.45
N ALA A 110 -1.83 -12.94 11.33
CA ALA A 110 -0.94 -13.33 12.42
C ALA A 110 0.40 -13.88 11.91
N ARG A 111 0.38 -14.77 10.90
CA ARG A 111 1.59 -15.30 10.26
C ARG A 111 2.43 -14.20 9.62
N LEU A 112 1.80 -13.26 8.90
CA LEU A 112 2.50 -12.15 8.27
C LEU A 112 3.13 -11.21 9.31
N LYS A 113 2.40 -10.88 10.37
CA LYS A 113 2.90 -10.06 11.49
C LYS A 113 4.14 -10.69 12.12
N LYS A 114 4.13 -12.01 12.36
CA LYS A 114 5.29 -12.73 12.87
C LYS A 114 6.50 -12.58 11.94
N ARG A 115 6.33 -12.84 10.64
CA ARG A 115 7.42 -12.70 9.66
C ARG A 115 7.96 -11.27 9.59
N LEU A 116 7.11 -10.27 9.67
CA LEU A 116 7.51 -8.86 9.71
C LEU A 116 8.41 -8.57 10.93
N LEU A 117 8.02 -9.05 12.11
CA LEU A 117 8.81 -8.89 13.33
C LEU A 117 10.17 -9.62 13.23
N ASP A 118 10.18 -10.83 12.68
CA ASP A 118 11.41 -11.60 12.47
C ASP A 118 12.38 -10.85 11.53
N MET A 119 11.88 -10.31 10.41
CA MET A 119 12.67 -9.50 9.48
C MET A 119 13.18 -8.21 10.14
N ALA A 120 12.34 -7.50 10.88
CA ALA A 120 12.75 -6.29 11.60
C ALA A 120 13.88 -6.60 12.60
N GLY A 121 13.77 -7.72 13.33
CA GLY A 121 14.84 -8.20 14.22
C GLY A 121 16.15 -8.46 13.50
N GLN A 122 16.10 -9.09 12.32
CA GLN A 122 17.30 -9.32 11.49
C GLN A 122 17.93 -8.00 11.01
N LEU A 123 17.12 -7.03 10.59
CA LEU A 123 17.62 -5.72 10.16
C LEU A 123 18.30 -4.96 11.31
N ILE A 124 17.70 -4.99 12.51
CA ILE A 124 18.30 -4.40 13.72
C ILE A 124 19.65 -5.06 14.03
N ARG A 125 19.71 -6.40 13.98
CA ARG A 125 20.95 -7.14 14.21
C ARG A 125 22.05 -6.74 13.22
N ILE A 126 21.73 -6.71 11.92
CA ILE A 126 22.68 -6.29 10.88
C ILE A 126 23.16 -4.86 11.12
N ALA A 127 22.27 -3.94 11.50
CA ALA A 127 22.64 -2.56 11.82
C ALA A 127 23.59 -2.47 13.03
N ALA A 128 23.31 -3.23 14.10
CA ALA A 128 24.18 -3.29 15.27
C ALA A 128 25.57 -3.87 14.92
N GLU A 129 25.62 -4.96 14.16
CA GLU A 129 26.88 -5.56 13.70
C GLU A 129 27.70 -4.58 12.85
N ARG A 130 27.04 -3.79 11.99
CA ARG A 130 27.71 -2.72 11.22
C ARG A 130 28.24 -1.61 12.10
N GLN A 131 27.51 -1.22 13.13
CA GLN A 131 27.93 -0.15 14.05
C GLN A 131 29.12 -0.57 14.92
N MET A 132 29.24 -1.85 15.25
CA MET A 132 30.38 -2.39 16.01
C MET A 132 31.65 -2.60 15.16
N ARG A 133 31.53 -2.65 13.84
CA ARG A 133 32.68 -2.84 12.93
C ARG A 133 33.30 -1.50 12.57
N ALA A 134 34.59 -1.36 12.82
CA ALA A 134 35.38 -0.31 12.21
C ALA A 134 35.73 -0.70 10.76
N ALA A 135 35.68 0.27 9.85
CA ALA A 135 36.21 0.14 8.49
C ALA A 135 37.38 1.13 8.32
N PRO A 136 38.43 0.76 7.57
CA PRO A 136 39.49 1.70 7.26
C PRO A 136 38.90 2.91 6.52
N ALA A 137 39.35 4.11 6.90
CA ALA A 137 38.95 5.32 6.23
C ALA A 137 39.42 5.27 4.76
N MET A 138 38.50 5.46 3.82
CA MET A 138 38.88 5.70 2.44
C MET A 138 39.42 7.11 2.33
N ILE A 139 40.73 7.21 2.11
CA ILE A 139 41.41 8.47 1.83
C ILE A 139 41.35 8.67 0.30
N PRO A 140 40.79 9.79 -0.19
CA PRO A 140 40.84 10.09 -1.63
C PRO A 140 42.29 10.27 -2.07
N ALA A 141 42.56 9.99 -3.35
CA ALA A 141 43.86 10.25 -3.94
C ALA A 141 44.16 11.76 -3.93
N ASP A 142 45.43 12.11 -3.72
CA ASP A 142 45.89 13.49 -3.90
C ASP A 142 45.82 13.83 -5.40
N GLY A 143 44.99 14.83 -5.73
CA GLY A 143 45.00 15.67 -6.94
C GLY A 143 45.15 14.98 -8.29
#